data_AF-A0A7C4DPT4-F1
#
_entry.id   AF-A0A7C4DPT4-F1
#
_cell.length_a   1.000
_cell.length_b   1.000
_cell.length_c   1.000
_cell.angle_alpha   90.00
_cell.angle_beta   90.00
_cell.angle_gamma   90.00
#
_symmetry.space_group_name_H-M   'P 1'
#
loop_
_entity.id
_entity.type
_entity.pdbx_description
1 polymer ?
#
loop_
_entity_poly.entity_id
_entity_poly.type
_entity_poly.pdbx_seq_one_letter_code
_entity_poly.pdbx_strand_id
1 'polypeptide(L)'
;MTLTTSDYNVLSLVHEYMNATDKRSITYDSLIAFAKKHAKTAYKTETIQRSLRRLAIYGFFERRYVPSYQTKKRIVIYVPTQRFYVFFNFFNKGARQ
;
A
#
# COMPACT_ATOMS: atom_id res chain seq x y z
N MET A 1 11.72 1.70 15.94
CA MET A 1 11.30 2.22 14.62
C MET A 1 9.82 2.54 14.72
N THR A 2 9.40 3.78 14.45
CA THR A 2 8.03 4.25 14.78
C THR A 2 7.29 4.61 13.50
N LEU A 3 6.10 4.02 13.30
CA LEU A 3 5.22 4.36 12.18
C LEU A 3 4.56 5.71 12.43
N THR A 4 4.48 6.55 11.39
CA THR A 4 3.76 7.82 11.45
C THR A 4 2.27 7.61 11.18
N THR A 5 1.42 8.58 11.56
CA THR A 5 -0.01 8.57 11.21
C THR A 5 -0.25 8.41 9.71
N SER A 6 0.59 9.02 8.88
CA SER A 6 0.53 8.87 7.42
C SER A 6 0.89 7.47 6.93
N ASP A 7 1.74 6.74 7.65
CA ASP A 7 2.07 5.36 7.31
C ASP A 7 0.89 4.43 7.64
N TYR A 8 0.25 4.63 8.79
CA TYR A 8 -0.98 3.90 9.16
C TYR A 8 -2.11 4.14 8.17
N ASN A 9 -2.35 5.39 7.79
CA ASN A 9 -3.37 5.72 6.80
C ASN A 9 -3.09 5.03 5.46
N VAL A 10 -1.83 5.01 5.01
CA VAL A 10 -1.46 4.35 3.75
C VAL A 10 -1.55 2.82 3.87
N LEU A 11 -1.21 2.22 5.01
CA LEU A 11 -1.46 0.80 5.26
C LEU A 11 -2.95 0.48 5.11
N SER A 12 -3.83 1.26 5.75
CA SER A 12 -5.28 1.07 5.65
C SER A 12 -5.80 1.25 4.22
N LEU A 13 -5.33 2.28 3.52
CA LEU A 13 -5.68 2.51 2.11
C LEU A 13 -5.27 1.34 1.21
N VAL A 14 -4.09 0.76 1.44
CA VAL A 14 -3.62 -0.42 0.71
C VAL A 14 -4.50 -1.63 1.02
N HIS A 15 -4.86 -1.84 2.29
CA HIS A 15 -5.74 -2.93 2.67
C HIS A 15 -7.13 -2.81 2.02
N GLU A 16 -7.72 -1.61 2.04
CA GLU A 16 -8.98 -1.30 1.32
C GLU A 16 -8.84 -1.58 -0.19
N TYR A 17 -7.75 -1.13 -0.82
CA TYR A 17 -7.48 -1.36 -2.24
C TYR A 17 -7.42 -2.85 -2.58
N MET A 18 -6.72 -3.64 -1.77
CA MET A 18 -6.56 -5.07 -2.02
C MET A 18 -7.89 -5.82 -1.89
N ASN A 19 -8.68 -5.50 -0.88
CA ASN A 19 -10.00 -6.09 -0.68
C ASN A 19 -10.97 -5.72 -1.81
N ALA A 20 -10.84 -4.52 -2.39
CA ALA A 20 -11.70 -4.05 -3.47
C ALA A 20 -11.31 -4.59 -4.86
N THR A 21 -10.04 -4.98 -5.07
CA THR A 21 -9.52 -5.30 -6.41
C THR A 21 -9.01 -6.73 -6.56
N ASP A 22 -8.97 -7.51 -5.48
CA ASP A 22 -8.36 -8.85 -5.38
C ASP A 22 -6.88 -8.91 -5.86
N LYS A 23 -6.24 -7.73 -5.99
CA LYS A 23 -4.86 -7.62 -6.44
C LYS A 23 -3.92 -7.87 -5.27
N ARG A 24 -2.88 -8.68 -5.54
CA ARG A 24 -1.80 -8.99 -4.59
C ARG A 24 -0.55 -8.12 -4.76
N SER A 25 -0.64 -7.09 -5.61
CA SER A 25 0.44 -6.15 -5.85
C SER A 25 -0.13 -4.77 -6.20
N ILE A 26 0.64 -3.74 -5.88
CA ILE A 26 0.18 -2.36 -5.95
C ILE A 26 1.22 -1.54 -6.72
N THR A 27 0.76 -0.69 -7.64
CA THR A 27 1.59 0.42 -8.13
C THR A 27 1.20 1.70 -7.40
N TYR A 28 2.11 2.66 -7.40
CA TYR A 28 1.82 4.02 -6.92
C TYR A 28 0.59 4.60 -7.63
N ASP A 29 0.57 4.52 -8.96
CA ASP A 29 -0.51 5.08 -9.77
C ASP A 29 -1.85 4.39 -9.50
N SER A 30 -1.86 3.06 -9.31
CA SER A 30 -3.09 2.35 -9.00
C SER A 30 -3.67 2.75 -7.64
N LEU A 31 -2.80 3.01 -6.67
CA LEU A 31 -3.23 3.42 -5.34
C LEU A 31 -3.76 4.86 -5.31
N ILE A 32 -3.13 5.77 -6.08
CA ILE A 32 -3.65 7.13 -6.28
C ILE A 32 -5.01 7.11 -6.95
N ALA A 33 -5.14 6.34 -8.04
CA ALA A 33 -6.39 6.24 -8.77
C ALA A 33 -7.52 5.73 -7.85
N PHE A 34 -7.21 4.75 -7.00
CA PHE A 34 -8.13 4.27 -5.99
C PHE A 34 -8.49 5.35 -4.94
N ALA A 35 -7.50 6.03 -4.37
CA ALA A 35 -7.74 7.10 -3.40
C ALA A 35 -8.64 8.22 -3.96
N LYS A 36 -8.39 8.63 -5.22
CA LYS A 36 -9.21 9.62 -5.92
C LYS A 36 -10.63 9.11 -6.16
N LYS A 37 -10.79 7.88 -6.64
CA LYS A 37 -12.09 7.27 -6.91
C LYS A 37 -12.98 7.18 -5.67
N HIS A 38 -12.40 6.89 -4.51
CA HIS A 38 -13.12 6.77 -3.24
C HIS A 38 -13.17 8.08 -2.43
N ALA A 39 -12.96 9.24 -3.09
CA ALA A 39 -12.99 10.57 -2.49
C ALA A 39 -12.10 10.72 -1.23
N LYS A 40 -10.98 9.97 -1.17
CA LYS A 40 -10.01 10.03 -0.08
C LYS A 40 -9.07 11.23 -0.27
N THR A 41 -9.63 12.44 -0.31
CA THR A 41 -8.91 13.70 -0.60
C THR A 41 -7.85 14.06 0.44
N ALA A 42 -7.93 13.48 1.64
CA ALA A 42 -6.92 13.61 2.70
C ALA A 42 -5.55 13.03 2.32
N TYR A 43 -5.47 12.15 1.31
CA TYR A 43 -4.23 11.51 0.91
C TYR A 43 -3.52 12.33 -0.17
N LYS A 44 -2.62 13.23 0.25
CA LYS A 44 -1.72 13.92 -0.67
C LYS A 44 -0.86 12.90 -1.41
N THR A 45 -0.74 13.03 -2.72
CA THR A 45 -0.03 12.11 -3.61
C THR A 45 1.41 11.84 -3.14
N GLU A 46 2.12 12.91 -2.75
CA GLU A 46 3.48 12.82 -2.20
C GLU A 46 3.56 12.04 -0.89
N THR A 47 2.53 12.15 -0.04
CA THR A 47 2.45 11.43 1.23
C THR A 47 2.31 9.93 0.98
N ILE A 48 1.46 9.53 0.02
CA ILE A 48 1.34 8.12 -0.39
C ILE A 48 2.69 7.58 -0.84
N GLN A 49 3.41 8.33 -1.68
CA GLN A 49 4.70 7.89 -2.22
C GLN A 49 5.76 7.73 -1.12
N ARG A 50 5.87 8.71 -0.22
CA ARG A 50 6.83 8.68 0.89
C ARG A 50 6.51 7.54 1.86
N SER A 51 5.25 7.38 2.24
CA SER A 51 4.81 6.31 3.13
C SER A 51 5.04 4.93 2.51
N LEU A 52 4.70 4.70 1.23
CA LEU A 52 4.97 3.41 0.57
C LEU A 52 6.45 3.04 0.59
N ARG A 53 7.34 4.00 0.33
CA ARG A 53 8.79 3.77 0.40
C ARG A 53 9.24 3.44 1.82
N ARG A 54 8.78 4.19 2.83
CA ARG A 54 9.10 3.90 4.24
C ARG A 54 8.57 2.55 4.67
N LEU A 55 7.33 2.22 4.36
CA LEU A 55 6.70 0.95 4.67
C LEU A 55 7.43 -0.22 3.99
N ALA A 56 7.98 -0.02 2.79
CA ALA A 56 8.85 -1.01 2.15
C ALA A 56 10.17 -1.20 2.93
N ILE A 57 10.82 -0.11 3.37
CA ILE A 57 12.01 -0.18 4.24
C ILE A 57 11.69 -0.90 5.55
N TYR A 58 10.49 -0.69 6.08
CA TYR A 58 10.00 -1.35 7.30
C TYR A 58 9.55 -2.81 7.06
N GLY A 59 9.65 -3.32 5.84
CA GLY A 59 9.35 -4.71 5.50
C GLY A 59 7.85 -5.03 5.45
N PHE A 60 6.97 -4.03 5.36
CA PHE A 60 5.54 -4.26 5.05
C PHE A 60 5.33 -4.59 3.58
N PHE A 61 6.19 -4.06 2.71
CA PHE A 61 6.14 -4.30 1.28
C PHE A 61 7.49 -4.69 0.72
N GLU A 62 7.51 -5.65 -0.18
CA GLU A 62 8.65 -5.91 -1.06
C GLU A 62 8.52 -5.02 -2.30
N ARG A 63 9.54 -4.21 -2.56
CA ARG A 63 9.59 -3.32 -3.71
C ARG A 63 10.27 -4.03 -4.88
N ARG A 64 9.52 -4.32 -5.94
CA ARG A 64 10.03 -5.01 -7.14
C ARG A 64 10.00 -4.12 -8.37
N TYR A 65 10.96 -4.32 -9.25
CA TYR A 65 11.00 -3.72 -10.57
C TYR A 65 10.62 -4.78 -11.60
N VAL A 66 9.45 -4.62 -12.23
CA VAL A 66 8.97 -5.57 -13.24
C VAL A 66 8.99 -4.92 -14.62
N PRO A 67 9.31 -5.67 -15.69
CA PRO A 67 9.24 -5.14 -17.05
C PRO A 67 7.80 -4.80 -17.40
N SER A 68 7.58 -3.61 -17.95
CA SER A 68 6.31 -3.27 -18.60
C SER A 68 6.34 -3.76 -20.03
N TYR A 69 5.43 -4.68 -20.35
CA TYR A 69 5.24 -5.17 -21.73
C TYR A 69 4.82 -4.06 -22.70
N GLN A 70 4.23 -2.97 -22.19
CA GLN A 70 3.73 -1.87 -23.02
C GLN A 70 4.79 -0.80 -23.33
N THR A 71 5.75 -0.55 -22.44
CA THR A 71 6.60 0.65 -22.55
C THR A 71 8.11 0.38 -22.62
N LYS A 72 8.56 -0.89 -22.69
CA LYS A 72 9.98 -1.30 -22.57
C LYS A 72 10.69 -0.75 -21.31
N LYS A 73 9.95 -0.10 -20.39
CA LYS A 73 10.42 0.51 -19.15
C LYS A 73 10.12 -0.43 -17.98
N ARG A 74 10.93 -0.34 -16.92
CA ARG A 74 10.64 -1.03 -15.65
C ARG A 74 9.61 -0.22 -14.88
N ILE A 75 8.59 -0.88 -14.36
CA ILE A 75 7.62 -0.31 -13.42
C ILE A 75 7.92 -0.81 -12.01
N VAL A 76 7.63 0.03 -11.03
CA VAL A 76 7.80 -0.29 -9.61
C VAL A 76 6.47 -0.82 -9.07
N ILE A 77 6.50 -2.02 -8.51
CA ILE A 77 5.37 -2.60 -7.78
C ILE A 77 5.76 -2.83 -6.32
N TYR A 78 4.77 -2.77 -5.45
CA TYR A 78 4.86 -3.09 -4.04
C TYR A 78 4.04 -4.35 -3.79
N VAL A 79 4.68 -5.37 -3.23
CA VAL A 79 4.06 -6.65 -2.90
C VAL A 79 3.94 -6.75 -1.37
N PRO A 80 2.74 -6.89 -0.80
CA PRO A 80 2.56 -7.05 0.64
C PRO A 80 3.30 -8.28 1.16
N THR A 81 4.05 -8.10 2.24
CA THR A 81 4.77 -9.19 2.91
C THR A 81 3.87 -9.84 3.96
N GLN A 82 4.33 -10.93 4.57
CA GLN A 82 3.67 -11.53 5.72
C GLN A 82 3.45 -10.52 6.86
N ARG A 83 4.38 -9.58 7.07
CA ARG A 83 4.26 -8.55 8.11
C ARG A 83 3.01 -7.68 7.92
N PHE A 84 2.68 -7.33 6.67
CA PHE A 84 1.47 -6.59 6.35
C PHE A 84 0.21 -7.35 6.75
N TYR A 85 0.10 -8.63 6.38
CA TYR A 85 -1.08 -9.42 6.72
C TYR A 85 -1.20 -9.67 8.22
N VAL A 86 -0.08 -9.94 8.89
CA VAL A 86 -0.02 -10.11 10.34
C VAL A 86 -0.50 -8.84 11.05
N PHE A 87 -0.04 -7.67 10.60
CA PHE A 87 -0.49 -6.38 11.11
C PHE A 87 -2.02 -6.26 11.07
N PHE A 88 -2.64 -6.47 9.90
CA PHE A 88 -4.11 -6.37 9.78
C PHE A 88 -4.88 -7.47 10.52
N ASN A 89 -4.33 -8.69 10.60
CA ASN A 89 -4.93 -9.77 11.38
C ASN A 89 -4.95 -9.47 12.88
N PHE A 90 -3.93 -8.80 13.43
CA PHE A 90 -3.93 -8.37 14.83
C PHE A 90 -5.03 -7.34 15.10
N PHE A 91 -5.21 -6.35 14.22
CA PHE A 91 -6.29 -5.36 14.37
C PHE A 91 -7.68 -6.00 14.28
N ASN A 92 -7.88 -6.95 13.36
CA ASN A 92 -9.18 -7.62 13.21
C ASN A 92 -9.52 -8.56 14.38
N LYS A 93 -8.53 -9.12 15.07
CA LYS A 93 -8.76 -9.94 16.28
C LYS A 93 -9.10 -9.11 17.51
N GLY A 94 -8.59 -7.88 17.61
CA GLY A 94 -8.92 -6.95 18.70
C GLY A 94 -10.32 -6.36 18.62
N ALA A 95 -10.95 -6.34 17.44
CA ALA A 95 -12.30 -5.81 17.22
C ALA A 95 -13.45 -6.81 17.50
N ARG A 96 -13.13 -8.03 17.95
CA ARG A 96 -14.11 -9.10 18.26
C ARG A 96 -14.18 -9.44 19.76
N GLN A 97 -13.72 -8.55 20.64
CA GLN A 97 -13.87 -8.68 22.09
C GLN A 97 -14.87 -7.66 22.61
#